data_AF-A0A8I1QKN7-F1
#
_entry.id   AF-A0A8I1QKN7-F1
#
_cell.length_a   1.000
_cell.length_b   1.000
_cell.length_c   1.000
_cell.angle_alpha   90.00
_cell.angle_beta   90.00
_cell.angle_gamma   90.00
#
_symmetry.space_group_name_H-M   'P 1'
#
loop_
_entity.id
_entity.type
_entity.pdbx_description
1 polymer ?
#
loop_
_entity_poly.entity_id
_entity_poly.type
_entity_poly.pdbx_seq_one_letter_code
_entity_poly.pdbx_strand_id
1 'polypeptide(L)'
;MSERFLEALKKDFEQHGVAVIQKVREEKPDQYLKVVASLVPKDINVAVDPFEDMSDEELVASIKMLREALREQGLVLDDEETSRPN
;
A
#
# COMPACT_ATOMS: atom_id res chain seq x y z
N MET A 1 -3.53 20.27 27.47
CA MET A 1 -2.07 20.58 27.38
C MET A 1 -1.46 20.00 26.12
N SER A 2 -1.69 18.73 25.79
CA SER A 2 -1.16 18.07 24.59
C SER A 2 -1.62 18.68 23.26
N GLU A 3 -2.90 19.00 23.14
CA GLU A 3 -3.48 19.44 21.86
C GLU A 3 -2.96 20.82 21.41
N ARG A 4 -2.93 21.80 22.31
CA ARG A 4 -2.37 23.14 22.04
C ARG A 4 -0.87 23.10 21.68
N PHE A 5 -0.14 22.14 22.26
CA PHE A 5 1.27 21.95 21.93
C PHE A 5 1.45 21.37 20.52
N LEU A 6 0.67 20.36 20.15
CA LEU A 6 0.67 19.78 18.81
C LEU A 6 0.26 20.82 17.75
N GLU A 7 -0.72 21.65 18.04
CA GLU A 7 -1.19 22.70 17.15
C GLU A 7 -0.12 23.79 16.92
N ALA A 8 0.58 24.19 17.98
CA ALA A 8 1.73 25.10 17.89
C ALA A 8 2.88 24.49 17.08
N LEU A 9 3.19 23.20 17.31
CA LEU A 9 4.23 22.48 16.59
C LEU A 9 3.90 22.33 15.10
N LYS A 10 2.64 22.03 14.78
CA LYS A 10 2.16 21.97 13.40
C LYS A 10 2.34 23.32 12.70
N LYS A 11 1.92 24.41 13.34
CA LYS A 11 2.05 25.76 12.79
C LYS A 11 3.50 26.15 12.56
N ASP A 12 4.39 25.80 13.49
CA ASP A 12 5.83 26.01 13.34
C ASP A 12 6.39 25.22 12.15
N PHE A 13 6.00 23.95 12.02
CA PHE A 13 6.40 23.11 10.90
C PHE A 13 5.86 23.61 9.55
N GLU A 14 4.63 24.11 9.50
CA GLU A 14 4.06 24.71 8.28
C GLU A 14 4.82 25.97 7.85
N GLN A 15 5.30 26.78 8.81
CA GLN A 15 6.01 28.03 8.51
C GLN A 15 7.50 27.84 8.25
N HIS A 16 8.14 26.86 8.90
CA HIS A 16 9.60 26.74 8.92
C HIS A 16 10.12 25.37 8.46
N GLY A 17 9.25 24.36 8.36
CA GLY A 17 9.64 22.97 8.13
C GLY A 17 10.46 22.77 6.86
N VAL A 18 10.09 23.42 5.75
CA VAL A 18 10.84 23.31 4.47
C VAL A 18 12.26 23.84 4.61
N ALA A 19 12.42 25.03 5.20
CA ALA A 19 13.73 25.64 5.39
C ALA A 19 14.61 24.83 6.34
N VAL A 20 14.03 24.29 7.42
CA VAL A 20 14.73 23.41 8.37
C VAL A 20 15.16 22.11 7.69
N ILE A 21 14.27 21.46 6.93
CA ILE A 21 14.58 20.24 6.17
C ILE A 21 15.73 20.47 5.20
N GLN A 22 15.70 21.58 4.45
CA GLN A 22 16.78 21.94 3.53
C GLN A 22 18.10 22.12 4.28
N LYS A 23 18.10 22.90 5.36
CA LYS A 23 19.29 23.14 6.17
C LYS A 23 19.87 21.85 6.75
N VAL A 24 19.01 20.95 7.24
CA VAL A 24 19.44 19.65 7.78
C VAL A 24 20.00 18.76 6.67
N ARG A 25 19.44 18.78 5.46
CA ARG A 25 19.98 18.06 4.30
C ARG A 25 21.38 18.55 3.92
N GLU A 26 21.63 19.86 4.00
CA GLU A 26 22.91 20.47 3.66
C GLU A 26 23.96 20.29 4.77
N GLU A 27 23.60 20.55 6.03
CA GLU A 27 24.55 20.55 7.16
C GLU A 27 24.75 19.17 7.79
N LYS A 28 23.73 18.29 7.77
CA LYS A 28 23.73 16.98 8.43
C LYS A 28 23.04 15.90 7.56
N PRO A 29 23.58 15.61 6.37
CA PRO A 29 22.95 14.69 5.42
C PRO A 29 22.74 13.28 5.97
N ASP A 30 23.62 12.81 6.85
CA ASP A 30 23.50 11.49 7.51
C ASP A 30 22.28 11.41 8.42
N GLN A 31 21.99 12.49 9.17
CA GLN A 31 20.82 12.56 10.04
C GLN A 31 19.55 12.72 9.23
N TYR A 32 19.59 13.52 8.17
CA TYR A 32 18.48 13.64 7.23
C TYR A 32 18.07 12.27 6.67
N LEU A 33 19.04 11.49 6.16
CA LEU A 33 18.77 10.16 5.61
C LEU A 33 18.27 9.16 6.66
N LYS A 34 18.79 9.22 7.90
CA LYS A 34 18.28 8.38 9.00
C LYS A 34 16.82 8.69 9.34
N VAL A 35 16.44 9.97 9.40
CA VAL A 35 15.04 10.37 9.65
C VAL A 35 14.16 9.90 8.51
N VAL A 36 14.56 10.11 7.25
CA VAL A 36 13.82 9.61 6.07
C VAL A 36 13.65 8.10 6.13
N ALA A 37 14.72 7.34 6.42
CA ALA A 37 14.66 5.89 6.56
C ALA A 37 13.76 5.43 7.71
N SER A 38 13.58 6.23 8.76
CA SER A 38 12.67 5.92 9.87
C SER A 38 11.19 6.15 9.54
N LEU A 39 10.90 7.02 8.57
CA LEU A 39 9.53 7.28 8.10
C LEU A 39 9.04 6.19 7.14
N VAL A 40 9.97 5.50 6.47
CA VAL A 40 9.65 4.36 5.62
C VAL A 40 9.27 3.17 6.53
N PRO A 41 8.06 2.61 6.39
CA PRO A 41 7.68 1.40 7.10
C PRO A 41 8.72 0.30 6.83
N LYS A 42 9.26 -0.33 7.88
CA LYS A 42 10.26 -1.40 7.72
C LYS A 42 9.69 -2.63 6.99
N ASP A 43 8.38 -2.82 7.14
CA ASP A 43 7.60 -3.80 6.41
C ASP A 43 6.84 -3.06 5.31
N ILE A 44 7.56 -2.60 4.28
CA ILE A 44 6.88 -2.42 2.99
C ILE A 44 6.57 -3.83 2.49
N ASN A 45 5.51 -4.43 3.01
CA ASN A 45 4.79 -5.43 2.26
C ASN A 45 4.12 -4.63 1.15
N VAL A 46 4.87 -4.35 0.07
CA VAL A 46 4.23 -4.02 -1.21
C VAL A 46 3.42 -5.27 -1.45
N ALA A 47 2.13 -5.23 -1.14
CA ALA A 47 1.21 -6.18 -1.68
C ALA A 47 1.26 -5.91 -3.18
N VAL A 48 2.28 -6.45 -3.84
CA VAL A 48 2.30 -6.64 -5.27
C VAL A 48 1.14 -7.58 -5.44
N ASP A 49 -0.01 -7.02 -5.77
CA ASP A 49 -1.11 -7.85 -6.20
C ASP A 49 -0.57 -8.56 -7.44
N PRO A 50 -0.34 -9.89 -7.40
CA PRO A 50 0.29 -10.60 -8.51
C PRO A 50 -0.58 -10.56 -9.78
N PHE A 51 -1.78 -9.98 -9.68
CA PHE A 51 -2.75 -9.77 -10.72
C PHE A 51 -2.86 -8.29 -11.17
N GLU A 52 -2.15 -7.34 -10.52
CA GLU A 52 -2.25 -5.89 -10.82
C GLU A 52 -1.84 -5.54 -12.25
N ASP A 53 -0.84 -6.25 -12.78
CA ASP A 53 -0.29 -6.05 -14.13
C ASP A 53 -0.93 -6.95 -15.20
N MET A 54 -1.90 -7.80 -14.82
CA MET A 54 -2.57 -8.70 -15.76
C MET A 54 -3.73 -7.99 -16.47
N SER A 55 -3.85 -8.19 -17.78
CA SER A 55 -5.04 -7.73 -18.50
C SER A 55 -6.27 -8.54 -18.11
N ASP A 56 -7.46 -7.98 -18.36
CA ASP A 56 -8.73 -8.70 -18.13
C ASP A 56 -8.78 -10.04 -18.89
N GLU A 57 -8.21 -10.10 -20.09
CA GLU A 57 -8.12 -11.34 -20.86
C GLU A 57 -7.22 -12.38 -20.20
N GLU A 58 -6.07 -11.94 -19.65
CA GLU A 58 -5.13 -12.80 -18.93
C GLU A 58 -5.77 -13.33 -17.63
N LEU A 59 -6.50 -12.49 -16.90
CA LEU A 59 -7.24 -12.88 -15.70
C LEU A 59 -8.32 -13.93 -16.02
N VAL A 60 -9.09 -13.72 -17.09
CA VAL A 60 -10.11 -14.68 -17.54
C VAL A 60 -9.47 -16.01 -17.95
N ALA A 61 -8.32 -15.99 -18.62
CA ALA A 61 -7.59 -17.19 -18.99
C ALA A 61 -7.12 -17.97 -17.75
N SER A 62 -6.53 -17.27 -16.77
CA SER A 62 -6.10 -17.88 -15.51
C SER A 62 -7.26 -18.50 -14.72
N ILE A 63 -8.41 -17.82 -14.63
CA ILE A 63 -9.61 -18.36 -13.97
C ILE A 63 -10.10 -19.64 -14.66
N LYS A 64 -10.10 -19.69 -16.00
CA LYS A 64 -10.49 -20.90 -16.74
C LYS A 64 -9.58 -22.08 -16.44
N MET A 65 -8.26 -21.86 -16.47
CA MET A 65 -7.27 -22.89 -16.15
C MET A 65 -7.42 -23.40 -14.71
N LEU A 66 -7.65 -22.50 -13.75
CA LEU A 66 -7.91 -22.85 -12.35
C LEU A 66 -9.20 -23.67 -12.19
N ARG A 67 -10.29 -23.27 -12.85
CA ARG A 67 -11.56 -24.02 -12.84
C ARG A 67 -11.40 -25.43 -13.42
N GLU A 68 -10.60 -25.59 -14.47
CA GLU A 68 -10.30 -26.89 -15.07
C GLU A 68 -9.46 -27.77 -14.13
N ALA A 69 -8.39 -27.25 -13.55
CA ALA A 69 -7.55 -27.96 -12.59
C ALA A 69 -8.32 -28.40 -11.33
N LEU A 70 -9.23 -27.55 -10.83
CA LEU A 70 -10.08 -27.88 -9.68
C LEU A 70 -11.10 -28.99 -10.01
N ARG A 71 -11.67 -28.97 -11.23
CA ARG A 71 -12.55 -30.04 -11.71
C ARG A 71 -11.83 -31.38 -11.81
N GLU A 72 -10.56 -31.39 -12.27
CA GLU A 72 -9.74 -32.60 -12.31
C GLU A 72 -9.48 -33.18 -10.91
N GLN A 73 -9.38 -32.32 -9.90
CA GLN A 73 -9.26 -32.73 -8.49
C GLN A 73 -10.61 -33.04 -7.81
N GLY A 74 -11.73 -32.94 -8.54
CA GLY A 74 -13.07 -33.23 -8.01
C GLY A 74 -13.63 -32.13 -7.08
N LEU A 75 -13.00 -30.96 -7.02
CA LEU A 75 -13.48 -29.79 -6.29
C LEU A 75 -14.28 -28.91 -7.26
N VAL A 76 -15.60 -29.10 -7.31
CA VAL A 76 -16.48 -28.23 -8.10
C VAL A 76 -16.84 -27.02 -7.25
N LEU A 77 -16.46 -25.83 -7.72
CA LEU A 77 -17.04 -24.57 -7.23
C LEU A 77 -18.40 -24.42 -7.90
N ASP A 78 -19.46 -24.82 -7.22
CA ASP A 78 -20.82 -24.61 -7.70
C ASP A 78 -21.09 -23.09 -7.73
N ASP A 79 -21.33 -22.55 -8.93
CA ASP A 79 -21.73 -21.16 -9.17
C ASP A 79 -23.19 -20.92 -8.67
N GLU A 80 -23.61 -21.47 -7.52
CA GLU A 80 -24.95 -21.28 -6.92
C GLU A 80 -24.97 -20.15 -5.86
N GLU A 81 -24.77 -18.90 -6.27
CA GLU A 81 -25.29 -17.74 -5.50
C GLU A 81 -25.52 -16.52 -6.41
N THR A 82 -26.12 -16.70 -7.60
CA THR A 82 -26.69 -15.57 -8.37
C THR A 82 -28.16 -15.76 -8.79
N SER A 83 -28.85 -16.79 -8.30
CA SER A 83 -30.30 -16.91 -8.45
C SER A 83 -31.03 -16.74 -7.12
N ARG A 84 -31.03 -15.51 -6.60
CA ARG A 84 -32.14 -15.06 -5.75
C ARG A 84 -33.05 -14.19 -6.61
N PRO A 85 -34.23 -14.68 -7.05
CA PRO A 85 -35.26 -13.78 -7.53
C PRO A 85 -35.81 -12.99 -6.33
N ASN A 86 -36.10 -11.72 -6.60
CA ASN A 86 -36.76 -10.74 -5.72
C ASN A 86 -38.06 -11.28 -5.09
#